data_AF-A0A364LN90-F1
#
_entry.id   AF-A0A364LN90-F1
#
_cell.length_a   1.000
_cell.length_b   1.000
_cell.length_c   1.000
_cell.angle_alpha   90.00
_cell.angle_beta   90.00
_cell.angle_gamma   90.00
#
_symmetry.space_group_name_H-M   'P 1'
#
loop_
_entity.id
_entity.type
_entity.pdbx_description
1 polymer ?
#
loop_
_entity_poly.entity_id
_entity_poly.type
_entity_poly.pdbx_seq_one_letter_code
_entity_poly.pdbx_strand_id
1 'polypeptide(L)'
;MDKKEQQAIKRSKIQVNCFAQSALAIDSLHGRGKLLDVPTVMQGLIDGAQKITENNTKEIEQMLFTHAKTLDCVFYDALSQLADCQMINQIEVYANIAFRAQNQSRKALLALAELKNPRRATFIKQQNNAINQQVNNTSQEKVKNFENSDKFANELLKEPNYETLDSRGAPEAGSINPKMETLEPIYRSNDTER
;
A
#
# COMPACT_ATOMS: atom_id res chain seq x y z
N MET A 1 25.21 45.57 3.81
CA MET A 1 24.10 44.97 3.05
C MET A 1 23.18 46.07 2.58
N ASP A 2 22.94 46.12 1.27
CA ASP A 2 22.07 47.12 0.64
C ASP A 2 20.60 46.86 1.01
N LYS A 3 19.77 47.90 1.11
CA LYS A 3 18.34 47.78 1.49
C LYS A 3 17.58 46.86 0.53
N LYS A 4 17.95 46.89 -0.76
CA LYS A 4 17.37 46.02 -1.79
C LYS A 4 17.71 44.56 -1.58
N GLU A 5 18.95 44.26 -1.19
CA GLU A 5 19.43 42.91 -0.92
C GLU A 5 18.72 42.30 0.30
N GLN A 6 18.57 43.09 1.37
CA GLN A 6 17.79 42.67 2.54
C GLN A 6 16.31 42.41 2.19
N GLN A 7 15.73 43.21 1.29
CA GLN A 7 14.35 43.03 0.86
C GLN A 7 14.18 41.77 -0.02
N ALA A 8 15.15 41.48 -0.89
CA ALA A 8 15.19 40.24 -1.66
C ALA A 8 15.26 39.02 -0.73
N ILE A 9 16.15 39.03 0.27
CA ILE A 9 16.28 37.95 1.26
C ILE A 9 14.96 37.74 2.02
N LYS A 10 14.30 38.82 2.47
CA LYS A 10 13.00 38.72 3.15
C LYS A 10 11.93 38.08 2.26
N ARG A 11 11.85 38.48 0.98
CA ARG A 11 10.92 37.88 0.01
C ARG A 11 11.21 36.40 -0.23
N SER A 12 12.47 36.01 -0.34
CA SER A 12 12.86 34.60 -0.48
C SER A 12 12.45 33.77 0.75
N LYS A 13 12.65 34.29 1.97
CA LYS A 13 12.25 33.59 3.20
C LYS A 13 10.74 33.35 3.28
N ILE A 14 9.93 34.30 2.80
CA ILE A 14 8.46 34.15 2.74
C ILE A 14 8.06 32.97 1.85
N GLN A 15 8.77 32.74 0.75
CA GLN A 15 8.48 31.62 -0.18
C GLN A 15 8.86 30.25 0.38
N VAL A 16 9.81 30.19 1.33
CA VAL A 16 10.26 28.93 1.95
C VAL A 16 9.40 28.56 3.16
N ASN A 17 8.75 29.54 3.81
CA ASN A 17 7.86 29.28 4.92
C ASN A 17 6.50 28.75 4.42
N CYS A 18 6.15 27.51 4.79
CA CYS A 18 4.93 26.85 4.32
C CYS A 18 3.65 27.63 4.67
N PHE A 19 3.54 28.19 5.88
CA PHE A 19 2.36 28.96 6.30
C PHE A 19 2.23 30.26 5.52
N ALA A 20 3.34 30.98 5.33
CA ALA A 20 3.34 32.21 4.56
C ALA A 20 2.99 31.96 3.09
N GLN A 21 3.53 30.89 2.49
CA GLN A 21 3.20 30.50 1.13
C GLN A 21 1.73 30.10 0.98
N SER A 22 1.18 29.30 1.91
CA SER A 22 -0.23 28.94 1.92
C SER A 22 -1.15 30.15 2.12
N ALA A 23 -0.81 31.07 3.02
CA ALA A 23 -1.60 32.29 3.26
C ALA A 23 -1.63 33.19 2.01
N LEU A 24 -0.49 33.36 1.32
CA LEU A 24 -0.43 34.10 0.06
C LEU A 24 -1.24 33.43 -1.04
N ALA A 25 -1.22 32.10 -1.12
CA ALA A 25 -2.04 31.36 -2.08
C ALA A 25 -3.53 31.57 -1.81
N ILE A 26 -3.96 31.49 -0.54
CA ILE A 26 -5.36 31.73 -0.14
C ILE A 26 -5.79 33.15 -0.51
N ASP A 27 -4.96 34.17 -0.24
CA ASP A 27 -5.25 35.55 -0.62
C ASP A 27 -5.31 35.75 -2.14
N SER A 28 -4.44 35.09 -2.89
CA SER A 28 -4.48 35.14 -4.36
C SER A 28 -5.76 34.54 -4.95
N LEU A 29 -6.24 33.43 -4.37
CA LEU A 29 -7.41 32.69 -4.86
C LEU A 29 -8.74 33.32 -4.41
N HIS A 30 -8.82 33.78 -3.16
CA HIS A 30 -10.08 34.25 -2.57
C HIS A 30 -10.13 35.77 -2.42
N GLY A 31 -8.99 36.40 -2.12
CA GLY A 31 -8.91 37.83 -1.84
C GLY A 31 -8.58 38.69 -3.07
N ARG A 32 -8.16 38.09 -4.19
CA ARG A 32 -7.59 38.78 -5.37
C ARG A 32 -6.53 39.83 -4.95
N GLY A 33 -5.80 39.58 -3.87
CA GLY A 33 -4.75 40.46 -3.34
C GLY A 33 -5.22 41.71 -2.59
N LYS A 34 -6.51 41.84 -2.25
CA LYS A 34 -7.06 43.07 -1.63
C LYS A 34 -8.05 42.87 -0.48
N LEU A 35 -8.60 41.67 -0.32
CA LEU A 35 -9.69 41.43 0.63
C LEU A 35 -9.24 40.79 1.95
N LEU A 36 -8.14 40.04 1.94
CA LEU A 36 -7.72 39.25 3.09
C LEU A 36 -6.45 39.81 3.72
N ASP A 37 -6.42 39.85 5.06
CA ASP A 37 -5.22 40.18 5.81
C ASP A 37 -4.32 38.94 5.90
N VAL A 38 -3.25 38.91 5.09
CA VAL A 38 -2.33 37.78 4.96
C VAL A 38 -1.72 37.36 6.31
N PRO A 39 -1.27 38.28 7.20
CA PRO A 39 -0.81 37.92 8.54
C PRO A 39 -1.87 37.19 9.38
N THR A 40 -3.13 37.64 9.36
CA THR A 40 -4.22 36.96 10.09
C THR A 40 -4.46 35.55 9.55
N VAL A 41 -4.45 35.36 8.23
CA VAL A 41 -4.58 34.02 7.62
C VAL A 41 -3.41 33.13 8.00
N MET A 42 -2.18 33.65 7.93
CA MET A 42 -0.97 32.93 8.32
C MET A 42 -1.03 32.51 9.81
N GLN A 43 -1.49 33.40 10.70
CA GLN A 43 -1.64 33.09 12.11
C GLN A 43 -2.68 31.98 12.32
N GLY A 44 -3.82 32.03 11.64
CA GLY A 44 -4.83 30.96 11.72
C GLY A 44 -4.29 29.59 11.28
N LEU A 45 -3.42 29.54 10.26
CA LEU A 45 -2.76 28.30 9.86
C LEU A 45 -1.75 27.79 10.90
N ILE A 46 -1.02 28.70 11.56
CA ILE A 46 -0.11 28.36 12.66
C ILE A 46 -0.91 27.80 13.85
N ASP A 47 -1.99 28.45 14.24
CA ASP A 47 -2.86 28.02 15.33
C ASP A 47 -3.47 26.64 15.03
N GLY A 48 -3.91 26.42 13.79
CA GLY A 48 -4.36 25.11 13.31
C GLY A 48 -3.28 24.04 13.45
N ALA A 49 -2.03 24.33 13.06
CA ALA A 49 -0.91 23.41 13.21
C ALA A 49 -0.55 23.11 14.68
N GLN A 50 -0.69 24.11 15.56
CA GLN A 50 -0.50 23.93 17.00
C GLN A 50 -1.55 23.00 17.59
N LYS A 51 -2.84 23.18 17.26
CA LYS A 51 -3.92 22.27 17.71
C LYS A 51 -3.64 20.80 17.34
N ILE A 52 -3.11 20.55 16.15
CA ILE A 52 -2.74 19.19 15.71
C ILE A 52 -1.63 18.63 16.61
N THR A 53 -0.63 19.45 16.91
CA THR A 53 0.49 19.08 17.80
C THR A 53 0.00 18.80 19.23
N GLU A 54 -1.07 19.47 19.65
CA GLU A 54 -1.76 19.27 20.94
C GLU A 54 -2.75 18.08 20.94
N ASN A 55 -2.75 17.24 19.89
CA ASN A 55 -3.68 16.12 19.68
C ASN A 55 -5.16 16.53 19.55
N ASN A 56 -5.45 17.79 19.21
CA ASN A 56 -6.81 18.22 18.88
C ASN A 56 -7.06 18.11 17.37
N THR A 57 -7.56 16.94 16.96
CA THR A 57 -7.80 16.59 15.54
C THR A 57 -9.20 16.92 15.03
N LYS A 58 -10.08 17.50 15.86
CA LYS A 58 -11.50 17.70 15.53
C LYS A 58 -11.72 18.49 14.23
N GLU A 59 -10.94 19.53 14.03
CA GLU A 59 -11.04 20.40 12.84
C GLU A 59 -10.67 19.63 11.56
N ILE A 60 -9.61 18.82 11.61
CA ILE A 60 -9.21 17.94 10.49
C ILE A 60 -10.24 16.85 10.24
N GLU A 61 -10.79 16.25 11.30
CA GLU A 61 -11.82 15.23 11.19
C GLU A 61 -13.07 15.78 10.47
N GLN A 62 -13.50 16.97 10.87
CA GLN A 62 -14.59 17.70 10.21
C GLN A 62 -14.24 18.03 8.75
N MET A 63 -13.03 18.54 8.49
CA MET A 63 -12.56 18.83 7.14
C MET A 63 -12.61 17.56 6.25
N LEU A 64 -12.04 16.44 6.69
CA LEU A 64 -12.03 15.19 5.93
C LEU A 64 -13.45 14.66 5.67
N PHE A 65 -14.34 14.74 6.66
CA PHE A 65 -15.74 14.39 6.49
C PHE A 65 -16.45 15.28 5.45
N THR A 66 -16.25 16.60 5.53
CA THR A 66 -16.82 17.53 4.54
C THR A 66 -16.27 17.29 3.15
N HIS A 67 -14.96 17.04 2.99
CA HIS A 67 -14.37 16.67 1.70
C HIS A 67 -14.99 15.39 1.13
N ALA A 68 -15.14 14.35 1.95
CA ALA A 68 -15.80 13.11 1.53
C ALA A 68 -17.22 13.37 1.03
N LYS A 69 -17.97 14.25 1.73
CA LYS A 69 -19.35 14.57 1.36
C LYS A 69 -19.44 15.44 0.10
N THR A 70 -18.57 16.43 -0.06
CA THR A 70 -18.52 17.26 -1.28
C THR A 70 -18.17 16.41 -2.50
N LEU A 71 -17.20 15.50 -2.38
CA LEU A 71 -16.84 14.58 -3.46
C LEU A 71 -17.96 13.59 -3.79
N ASP A 72 -18.71 13.14 -2.79
CA ASP A 72 -19.93 12.34 -2.97
C ASP A 72 -21.00 13.12 -3.76
N CYS A 73 -21.20 14.40 -3.47
CA CYS A 73 -22.07 15.27 -4.26
C CYS A 73 -21.59 15.41 -5.71
N VAL A 74 -20.28 15.60 -5.94
CA VAL A 74 -19.71 15.65 -7.31
C VAL A 74 -19.92 14.33 -8.05
N PHE A 75 -19.85 13.20 -7.37
CA PHE A 75 -20.17 11.90 -7.95
C PHE A 75 -21.63 11.83 -8.42
N TYR A 76 -22.58 12.23 -7.58
CA TYR A 76 -24.00 12.24 -7.95
C TYR A 76 -24.31 13.23 -9.09
N ASP A 77 -23.71 14.40 -9.06
CA ASP A 77 -23.86 15.40 -10.12
C ASP A 77 -23.33 14.86 -11.46
N ALA A 78 -22.13 14.28 -11.46
CA ALA A 78 -21.56 13.67 -12.67
C ALA A 78 -22.39 12.49 -13.19
N LEU A 79 -22.98 11.67 -12.31
CA LEU A 79 -23.91 10.61 -12.71
C LEU A 79 -25.21 11.15 -13.31
N SER A 80 -25.73 12.26 -12.78
CA SER A 80 -26.91 12.91 -13.35
C SER A 80 -26.62 13.40 -14.76
N GLN A 81 -25.48 14.07 -14.97
CA GLN A 81 -25.06 14.53 -16.31
C GLN A 81 -24.82 13.34 -17.26
N LEU A 82 -24.26 12.24 -16.75
CA LEU A 82 -24.01 11.02 -17.52
C LEU A 82 -25.31 10.43 -18.10
N ALA A 83 -26.42 10.47 -17.36
CA ALA A 83 -27.70 9.93 -17.80
C ALA A 83 -28.28 10.68 -19.02
N ASP A 84 -27.96 11.97 -19.15
CA ASP A 84 -28.44 12.83 -20.23
C ASP A 84 -27.50 12.83 -21.46
N CYS A 85 -26.32 12.21 -21.35
CA CYS A 85 -25.31 12.20 -22.41
C CYS A 85 -25.71 11.30 -23.59
N GLN A 86 -25.63 11.86 -24.80
CA GLN A 86 -25.87 11.13 -26.06
C GLN A 86 -24.58 10.78 -26.79
N MET A 87 -23.48 11.48 -26.50
CA MET A 87 -22.18 11.29 -27.14
C MET A 87 -21.26 10.42 -26.28
N ILE A 88 -20.66 9.39 -26.89
CA ILE A 88 -19.74 8.46 -26.21
C ILE A 88 -18.59 9.20 -25.50
N ASN A 89 -18.04 10.25 -26.12
CA ASN A 89 -16.96 11.04 -25.52
C ASN A 89 -17.39 11.74 -24.21
N GLN A 90 -18.62 12.24 -24.16
CA GLN A 90 -19.16 12.88 -22.95
C GLN A 90 -19.44 11.82 -21.87
N ILE A 91 -19.94 10.64 -22.27
CA ILE A 91 -20.15 9.50 -21.38
C ILE A 91 -18.82 9.12 -20.71
N GLU A 92 -17.74 8.99 -21.48
CA GLU A 92 -16.42 8.66 -20.93
C GLU A 92 -15.91 9.74 -19.96
N VAL A 93 -16.08 11.03 -20.29
CA VAL A 93 -15.64 12.14 -19.43
C VAL A 93 -16.39 12.14 -18.09
N TYR A 94 -17.71 12.11 -18.11
CA TYR A 94 -18.51 12.16 -16.88
C TYR A 94 -18.38 10.88 -16.06
N ALA A 95 -18.29 9.70 -16.69
CA ALA A 95 -18.00 8.45 -15.99
C ALA A 95 -16.64 8.52 -15.28
N ASN A 96 -15.60 9.03 -15.96
CA ASN A 96 -14.28 9.21 -15.35
C ASN A 96 -14.32 10.18 -14.17
N ILE A 97 -15.01 11.31 -14.28
CA ILE A 97 -15.17 12.27 -13.17
C ILE A 97 -15.90 11.60 -12.00
N ALA A 98 -17.01 10.91 -12.26
CA ALA A 98 -17.79 10.22 -11.24
C ALA A 98 -16.94 9.18 -10.48
N PHE A 99 -16.33 8.23 -11.18
CA PHE A 99 -15.55 7.18 -10.53
C PHE A 99 -14.30 7.72 -9.83
N ARG A 100 -13.68 8.78 -10.34
CA ARG A 100 -12.60 9.48 -9.63
C ARG A 100 -13.12 10.14 -8.34
N ALA A 101 -14.23 10.86 -8.39
CA ALA A 101 -14.83 11.49 -7.21
C ALA A 101 -15.20 10.45 -6.13
N GLN A 102 -15.80 9.32 -6.53
CA GLN A 102 -16.09 8.21 -5.62
C GLN A 102 -14.81 7.65 -4.97
N ASN A 103 -13.76 7.41 -5.75
CA ASN A 103 -12.49 6.90 -5.24
C ASN A 103 -11.82 7.89 -4.27
N GLN A 104 -11.89 9.20 -4.54
CA GLN A 104 -11.33 10.21 -3.64
C GLN A 104 -12.17 10.39 -2.38
N SER A 105 -13.50 10.29 -2.45
CA SER A 105 -14.38 10.30 -1.28
C SER A 105 -14.04 9.14 -0.32
N ARG A 106 -13.88 7.92 -0.86
CA ARG A 106 -13.42 6.76 -0.07
C ARG A 106 -12.06 6.99 0.58
N LYS A 107 -11.10 7.59 -0.14
CA LYS A 107 -9.77 7.91 0.41
C LYS A 107 -9.86 8.92 1.56
N ALA A 108 -10.72 9.93 1.47
CA ALA A 108 -10.94 10.87 2.58
C ALA A 108 -11.50 10.18 3.83
N LEU A 109 -12.47 9.25 3.66
CA LEU A 109 -13.01 8.45 4.76
C LEU A 109 -11.98 7.46 5.34
N LEU A 110 -11.14 6.87 4.50
CA LEU A 110 -10.04 6.02 4.96
C LEU A 110 -9.02 6.83 5.78
N ALA A 111 -8.63 8.02 5.31
CA ALA A 111 -7.77 8.93 6.06
C ALA A 111 -8.39 9.31 7.42
N LEU A 112 -9.71 9.55 7.46
CA LEU A 112 -10.43 9.80 8.71
C LEU A 112 -10.41 8.58 9.65
N ALA A 113 -10.62 7.38 9.12
CA ALA A 113 -10.56 6.15 9.90
C ALA A 113 -9.16 5.89 10.45
N GLU A 114 -8.12 6.12 9.65
CA GLU A 114 -6.71 6.02 10.05
C GLU A 114 -6.33 7.10 11.09
N LEU A 115 -6.89 8.31 10.99
CA LEU A 115 -6.69 9.36 11.98
C LEU A 115 -7.26 8.97 13.35
N LYS A 116 -8.46 8.38 13.38
CA LYS A 116 -9.11 7.95 14.64
C LYS A 116 -8.49 6.69 15.23
N ASN A 117 -8.07 5.77 14.38
CA ASN A 117 -7.49 4.49 14.76
C ASN A 117 -6.21 4.29 13.95
N PRO A 118 -5.10 4.93 14.34
CA PRO A 118 -3.84 4.74 13.64
C PRO A 118 -3.51 3.26 13.70
N ARG A 119 -3.36 2.63 12.53
CA ARG A 119 -2.96 1.22 12.45
C ARG A 119 -1.69 1.10 13.26
N ARG A 120 -1.76 0.41 14.40
CA ARG A 120 -0.57 0.08 15.16
C ARG A 120 0.33 -0.62 14.17
N ALA A 121 1.48 -0.04 13.87
CA ALA A 121 2.49 -0.73 13.11
C ALA A 121 2.76 -2.00 13.90
N THR A 122 2.26 -3.13 13.40
CA THR A 122 2.67 -4.42 13.89
C THR A 122 4.13 -4.49 13.45
N PHE A 123 5.02 -3.99 14.31
CA PHE A 123 6.42 -4.29 14.22
C PHE A 123 6.51 -5.78 14.48
N ILE A 124 6.25 -6.58 13.44
CA ILE A 124 6.72 -7.94 13.36
C ILE A 124 8.22 -7.75 13.28
N LYS A 125 8.84 -7.60 14.46
CA LYS A 125 10.27 -7.70 14.68
C LYS A 125 10.63 -8.96 13.91
N GLN A 126 11.29 -8.82 12.76
CA GLN A 126 11.55 -9.93 11.86
C GLN A 126 12.02 -11.10 12.72
N GLN A 127 11.16 -12.10 12.89
CA GLN A 127 11.56 -13.31 13.56
C GLN A 127 12.47 -13.95 12.54
N ASN A 128 13.77 -13.74 12.72
CA ASN A 128 14.81 -14.30 11.90
C ASN A 128 14.74 -15.82 12.11
N ASN A 129 13.83 -16.49 11.40
CA ASN A 129 13.69 -17.95 11.36
C ASN A 129 14.83 -18.52 10.48
N ALA A 130 16.05 -18.04 10.68
CA ALA A 130 17.26 -18.67 10.19
C ALA A 130 17.66 -19.78 11.17
N ILE A 131 16.77 -20.76 11.35
CA ILE A 131 17.18 -22.07 11.89
C ILE A 131 17.81 -22.78 10.68
N ASN A 132 19.11 -22.54 10.50
CA ASN A 132 19.98 -23.13 9.47
C ASN A 132 19.76 -22.61 8.03
N GLN A 133 20.27 -21.41 7.71
CA GLN A 133 20.68 -21.12 6.34
C GLN A 133 22.19 -21.33 6.20
N GLN A 134 22.57 -22.45 5.60
CA GLN A 134 23.92 -22.63 5.09
C GLN A 134 24.00 -21.95 3.71
N VAL A 135 24.73 -20.85 3.65
CA VAL A 135 25.14 -20.25 2.38
C VAL A 135 26.41 -20.97 1.91
N ASN A 136 26.26 -21.96 1.04
CA ASN A 136 27.40 -22.54 0.32
C ASN A 136 27.84 -21.55 -0.77
N ASN A 137 28.60 -20.52 -0.40
CA ASN A 137 29.42 -19.81 -1.37
C ASN A 137 30.61 -20.70 -1.72
N THR A 138 30.42 -21.58 -2.71
CA THR A 138 31.51 -22.33 -3.31
C THR A 138 32.33 -21.37 -4.18
N SER A 139 33.22 -20.62 -3.54
CA SER A 139 34.47 -20.21 -4.17
C SER A 139 35.56 -20.98 -3.44
N GLN A 140 36.04 -21.99 -4.16
CA GLN A 140 37.09 -22.90 -3.75
C GLN A 140 38.28 -22.12 -3.22
N GLU A 141 38.77 -22.43 -2.02
CA GLU A 141 40.21 -22.42 -1.76
C GLU A 141 40.60 -23.27 -0.54
N LYS A 142 41.21 -24.41 -0.86
CA LYS A 142 42.39 -25.03 -0.23
C LYS A 142 42.36 -25.33 1.28
N VAL A 143 41.86 -26.54 1.59
CA VAL A 143 42.65 -27.72 2.01
C VAL A 143 43.59 -27.59 3.24
N LYS A 144 43.38 -28.54 4.19
CA LYS A 144 44.30 -29.22 5.13
C LYS A 144 44.53 -28.60 6.53
N ASN A 145 43.80 -29.13 7.53
CA ASN A 145 44.29 -30.13 8.49
C ASN A 145 43.27 -30.28 9.64
N PHE A 146 42.53 -31.39 9.66
CA PHE A 146 41.76 -31.79 10.84
C PHE A 146 42.49 -32.97 11.50
N GLU A 147 43.12 -32.71 12.64
CA GLU A 147 43.50 -33.75 13.59
C GLU A 147 42.21 -34.30 14.22
N ASN A 148 42.04 -35.62 14.15
CA ASN A 148 40.96 -36.31 14.83
C ASN A 148 41.23 -36.30 16.34
N SER A 149 40.33 -35.74 17.13
CA SER A 149 40.16 -36.14 18.53
C SER A 149 38.72 -36.57 18.76
N ASP A 150 38.61 -37.83 19.20
CA ASP A 150 37.40 -38.60 19.45
C ASP A 150 36.27 -37.83 20.14
N LYS A 151 35.08 -37.91 19.53
CA LYS A 151 33.76 -38.18 20.11
C LYS A 151 32.67 -37.43 19.36
N PHE A 152 32.17 -38.04 18.28
CA PHE A 152 30.76 -37.91 17.91
C PHE A 152 30.24 -39.30 17.56
N ALA A 153 29.57 -39.90 18.54
CA ALA A 153 28.71 -41.04 18.34
C ALA A 153 27.56 -40.61 17.42
N ASN A 154 27.47 -41.24 16.26
CA ASN A 154 26.27 -41.35 15.42
C ASN A 154 26.49 -42.53 14.48
N GLU A 155 26.65 -43.72 15.06
CA GLU A 155 26.46 -44.97 14.33
C GLU A 155 24.98 -45.36 14.38
N LEU A 156 24.49 -45.94 13.29
CA LEU A 156 23.14 -46.52 13.24
C LEU A 156 22.98 -47.61 14.32
N LEU A 157 21.91 -47.55 15.13
CA LEU A 157 21.50 -48.69 15.94
C LEU A 157 21.07 -49.85 15.01
N LYS A 158 21.88 -50.90 14.95
CA LYS A 158 21.49 -52.20 14.39
C LYS A 158 21.55 -53.21 15.52
N GLU A 159 20.40 -53.67 16.00
CA GLU A 159 20.36 -54.78 16.96
C GLU A 159 20.44 -56.12 16.21
N PRO A 160 21.28 -57.08 16.64
CA PRO A 160 21.58 -58.30 15.89
C PRO A 160 20.64 -59.49 16.15
N ASN A 161 19.54 -59.35 16.91
CA ASN A 161 18.82 -60.49 17.49
C ASN A 161 17.32 -60.62 17.14
N TYR A 162 16.88 -60.11 16.00
CA TYR A 162 15.57 -60.47 15.46
C TYR A 162 15.69 -60.76 13.97
N GLU A 163 15.36 -62.00 13.59
CA GLU A 163 15.02 -62.32 12.22
C GLU A 163 13.91 -61.37 11.75
N THR A 164 14.10 -60.80 10.56
CA THR A 164 13.06 -60.02 9.89
C THR A 164 11.84 -60.91 9.67
N LEU A 165 10.82 -60.75 10.51
CA LEU A 165 9.52 -61.36 10.32
C LEU A 165 8.81 -60.63 9.15
N ASP A 166 8.98 -61.18 7.95
CA ASP A 166 8.12 -61.02 6.77
C ASP A 166 6.65 -61.18 7.21
N SER A 167 5.64 -60.42 6.78
CA SER A 167 5.09 -60.50 5.43
C SER A 167 3.84 -59.62 5.35
N ARG A 168 3.88 -58.53 4.58
CA ARG A 168 2.65 -57.87 4.10
C ARG A 168 2.86 -57.39 2.66
N GLY A 169 2.30 -58.15 1.74
CA GLY A 169 2.24 -57.85 0.31
C GLY A 169 1.45 -56.57 0.00
N ALA A 170 1.60 -56.11 -1.24
CA ALA A 170 0.97 -54.90 -1.75
C ALA A 170 -0.55 -54.91 -1.50
N PRO A 171 -1.14 -53.84 -0.95
CA PRO A 171 -2.59 -53.78 -0.78
C PRO A 171 -3.28 -53.65 -2.14
N GLU A 172 -4.31 -54.47 -2.37
CA GLU A 172 -5.26 -54.27 -3.48
C GLU A 172 -6.07 -52.99 -3.29
N ALA A 173 -6.38 -52.32 -4.40
CA ALA A 173 -7.15 -51.09 -4.41
C ALA A 173 -8.60 -51.32 -3.91
N GLY A 174 -8.99 -50.60 -2.87
CA GLY A 174 -10.34 -50.66 -2.30
C GLY A 174 -11.42 -50.05 -3.21
N SER A 175 -12.55 -50.74 -3.31
CA SER A 175 -13.74 -50.46 -4.13
C SER A 175 -14.59 -49.29 -3.63
N ILE A 176 -14.02 -48.09 -3.47
CA ILE A 176 -14.80 -46.92 -2.99
C ILE A 176 -14.57 -45.62 -3.78
N ASN A 177 -13.85 -45.65 -4.91
CA ASN A 177 -13.92 -44.57 -5.90
C ASN A 177 -13.78 -45.16 -7.31
N PRO A 178 -14.80 -45.01 -8.19
CA PRO A 178 -14.76 -45.57 -9.53
C PRO A 178 -13.66 -44.91 -10.38
N LYS A 179 -13.15 -45.71 -11.32
CA LYS A 179 -12.17 -45.34 -12.34
C LYS A 179 -12.69 -44.12 -13.11
N MET A 180 -12.16 -42.92 -12.82
CA MET A 180 -12.44 -41.74 -13.65
C MET A 180 -11.71 -41.89 -14.99
N GLU A 181 -12.51 -41.89 -16.04
CA GLU A 181 -12.12 -41.97 -17.44
C GLU A 181 -11.32 -40.72 -17.83
N THR A 182 -10.18 -40.92 -18.47
CA THR A 182 -9.36 -39.85 -19.04
C THR A 182 -10.15 -39.23 -20.19
N LEU A 183 -10.65 -38.00 -20.00
CA LEU A 183 -11.31 -37.26 -21.08
C LEU A 183 -10.33 -37.04 -22.24
N GLU A 184 -10.75 -37.45 -23.43
CA GLU A 184 -9.99 -37.30 -24.67
C GLU A 184 -9.69 -35.83 -25.01
N PRO A 185 -8.57 -35.56 -25.71
CA PRO A 185 -8.26 -34.22 -26.18
C PRO A 185 -9.31 -33.74 -27.19
N ILE A 186 -9.96 -32.62 -26.87
CA ILE A 186 -10.84 -31.90 -27.80
C ILE A 186 -9.99 -31.41 -28.98
N TYR A 187 -10.17 -32.05 -30.14
CA TYR A 187 -9.63 -31.58 -31.42
C TYR A 187 -10.40 -30.34 -31.87
N ARG A 188 -9.69 -29.21 -31.90
CA ARG A 188 -10.15 -27.96 -32.52
C ARG A 188 -10.13 -28.16 -34.04
N SER A 189 -11.26 -27.95 -34.71
CA SER A 189 -11.30 -27.95 -36.17
C SER A 189 -10.57 -26.73 -36.72
N ASN A 190 -9.63 -26.98 -37.63
CA ASN A 190 -9.04 -25.98 -38.53
C ASN A 190 -9.85 -25.99 -39.82
N ASP A 191 -10.92 -25.19 -39.90
CA ASP A 191 -11.51 -24.88 -41.20
C ASP A 191 -10.66 -23.80 -41.87
N THR A 192 -9.87 -24.29 -42.83
CA THR A 192 -9.23 -23.51 -43.86
C THR A 192 -10.01 -23.78 -45.14
N GLU A 193 -10.90 -22.88 -45.53
CA GLU A 193 -11.38 -22.82 -46.91
C GLU A 193 -11.06 -21.44 -47.50
N ARG A 194 -10.60 -21.51 -48.75
CA ARG A 194 -10.29 -20.42 -49.67
C ARG A 194 -11.53 -19.60 -50.01
#